data_AF-A0A085WEJ1-F1
#
_entry.id   AF-A0A085WEJ1-F1
#
_cell.length_a   1.000
_cell.length_b   1.000
_cell.length_c   1.000
_cell.angle_alpha   90.00
_cell.angle_beta   90.00
_cell.angle_gamma   90.00
#
_symmetry.space_group_name_H-M   'P 1'
#
loop_
_entity.id
_entity.type
_entity.pdbx_description
1 polymer ?
#
loop_
_entity_poly.entity_id
_entity_poly.type
_entity_poly.pdbx_seq_one_letter_code
_entity_poly.pdbx_strand_id
1 'polypeptide(L)'
;MLGALLLTACGRSLIQEDYSKSYTEALCHRQARCGEIRDEDACVRNAREFARIQQVQGQSAYFQYEESMEAGRLRFDEDAAEECVQRTRESACDQSLEEARDGDICDVLEGQQKDGEPCVLTQECGKASYCDGLTEVACVAGTCRPRPGLGQPVTDSQECASGLLPVSGTCQAREGVGGACTTDSRCAPGLFCETGQGVCRRFAVEGEACGGIECLGHLICNGGSCQRMLDVGASCTPNPGVPGAFSGDCKRDLVCEGGGSEGPGTCRERAGLGEACSNRFCQTSLFCDLGSLGGTGACQPFRQPGEPCATVPCGPGAICNDDTMMCERLGRLGEPCPSSSEPWLSCIAGLECRNSKCEPIFGGFCGKLSP
;
A
#
# COMPACT_ATOMS: atom_id res chain seq x y z
N MET A 1 -30.89 -43.59 17.62
CA MET A 1 -30.39 -43.15 16.31
C MET A 1 -30.46 -41.63 16.25
N LEU A 2 -29.44 -40.94 16.78
CA LEU A 2 -29.24 -39.52 16.51
C LEU A 2 -28.55 -39.42 15.16
N GLY A 3 -29.26 -38.92 14.16
CA GLY A 3 -28.70 -38.61 12.84
C GLY A 3 -27.88 -37.33 12.94
N ALA A 4 -26.56 -37.45 12.83
CA ALA A 4 -25.67 -36.31 12.62
C ALA A 4 -25.91 -35.77 11.20
N LEU A 5 -26.63 -34.66 11.10
CA LEU A 5 -26.68 -33.83 9.90
C LEU A 5 -25.30 -33.19 9.72
N LEU A 6 -24.48 -33.79 8.86
CA LEU A 6 -23.31 -33.15 8.28
C LEU A 6 -23.80 -32.00 7.40
N LEU A 7 -23.92 -30.82 7.99
CA LEU A 7 -23.97 -29.57 7.25
C LEU A 7 -22.60 -29.42 6.57
N THR A 8 -22.46 -29.98 5.37
CA THR A 8 -21.41 -29.58 4.44
C THR A 8 -21.70 -28.14 4.08
N ALA A 9 -21.12 -27.21 4.84
CA ALA A 9 -21.07 -25.82 4.45
C ALA A 9 -20.28 -25.79 3.13
N CYS A 10 -20.99 -25.67 2.01
CA CYS A 10 -20.37 -25.31 0.74
C CYS A 10 -19.88 -23.87 0.90
N GLY A 11 -18.74 -23.68 1.54
CA GLY A 11 -17.98 -22.45 1.44
C GLY A 11 -17.77 -22.21 -0.04
N ARG A 12 -18.28 -21.09 -0.55
CA ARG A 12 -17.90 -20.66 -1.89
C ARG A 12 -16.42 -20.34 -1.81
N SER A 13 -15.62 -20.99 -2.63
CA SER A 13 -14.21 -20.66 -2.76
C SER A 13 -14.06 -19.19 -3.16
N LEU A 14 -13.04 -18.54 -2.61
CA LEU A 14 -12.79 -17.14 -2.85
C LEU A 14 -12.23 -16.98 -4.26
N ILE A 15 -13.04 -16.44 -5.18
CA ILE A 15 -12.57 -16.17 -6.53
C ILE A 15 -11.70 -14.91 -6.56
N GLN A 16 -10.87 -14.84 -7.60
CA GLN A 16 -9.89 -13.80 -7.79
C GLN A 16 -10.46 -12.38 -7.75
N GLU A 17 -11.63 -12.16 -8.37
CA GLU A 17 -12.29 -10.86 -8.42
C GLU A 17 -12.77 -10.38 -7.04
N ASP A 18 -13.06 -11.32 -6.14
CA ASP A 18 -13.55 -11.04 -4.79
C ASP A 18 -12.39 -10.93 -3.77
N TYR A 19 -11.21 -11.48 -4.08
CA TYR A 19 -10.08 -11.53 -3.15
C TYR A 19 -9.69 -10.18 -2.57
N SER A 20 -9.49 -9.15 -3.40
CA SER A 20 -9.09 -7.81 -2.94
C SER A 20 -10.09 -7.20 -1.96
N LYS A 21 -11.39 -7.41 -2.21
CA LYS A 21 -12.46 -6.97 -1.32
C LYS A 21 -12.43 -7.73 0.00
N SER A 22 -12.36 -9.07 -0.04
CA SER A 22 -12.35 -9.90 1.17
C SER A 22 -11.09 -9.68 2.02
N TYR A 23 -9.93 -9.48 1.39
CA TYR A 23 -8.70 -9.12 2.06
C TYR A 23 -8.80 -7.75 2.74
N THR A 24 -9.36 -6.75 2.04
CA THR A 24 -9.61 -5.42 2.60
C THR A 24 -10.54 -5.49 3.83
N GLU A 25 -11.62 -6.26 3.75
CA GLU A 25 -12.56 -6.47 4.86
C GLU A 25 -11.86 -7.14 6.05
N ALA A 26 -11.05 -8.18 5.81
CA ALA A 26 -10.26 -8.82 6.86
C ALA A 26 -9.24 -7.88 7.51
N LEU A 27 -8.56 -7.05 6.72
CA LEU A 27 -7.62 -6.04 7.22
C LEU A 27 -8.32 -4.99 8.08
N CYS A 28 -9.43 -4.43 7.60
CA CYS A 28 -10.21 -3.45 8.36
C CYS A 28 -10.75 -4.07 9.66
N HIS A 29 -11.24 -5.31 9.62
CA HIS A 29 -11.68 -6.03 10.81
C HIS A 29 -10.58 -6.14 11.86
N ARG A 30 -9.39 -6.58 11.43
CA ARG A 30 -8.20 -6.67 12.30
C ARG A 30 -7.87 -5.31 12.90
N GLN A 31 -7.80 -4.26 12.08
CA GLN A 31 -7.45 -2.91 12.54
C GLN A 31 -8.46 -2.37 13.56
N ALA A 32 -9.75 -2.58 13.35
CA ALA A 32 -10.79 -2.18 14.29
C ALA A 32 -10.65 -2.92 15.62
N ARG A 33 -10.43 -4.25 15.57
CA ARG A 33 -10.18 -5.08 16.76
C ARG A 33 -8.93 -4.64 17.53
N CYS A 34 -7.89 -4.25 16.81
CA CYS A 34 -6.62 -3.77 17.39
C CYS A 34 -6.68 -2.30 17.85
N GLY A 35 -7.79 -1.60 17.62
CA GLY A 35 -7.96 -0.20 18.01
C GLY A 35 -7.20 0.80 17.13
N GLU A 36 -6.71 0.40 15.96
CA GLU A 36 -6.07 1.29 14.97
C GLU A 36 -7.06 2.21 14.27
N ILE A 37 -8.30 1.73 14.10
CA ILE A 37 -9.42 2.46 13.51
C ILE A 37 -10.64 2.36 14.42
N ARG A 38 -11.60 3.28 14.27
CA ARG A 38 -12.85 3.26 15.04
C ARG A 38 -13.90 2.36 14.39
N ASP A 39 -14.01 2.46 13.07
CA ASP A 39 -15.17 1.95 12.32
C ASP A 39 -14.71 1.10 11.13
N GLU A 40 -14.97 -0.21 11.23
CA GLU A 40 -14.63 -1.19 10.20
C GLU A 40 -15.29 -0.84 8.85
N ASP A 41 -16.55 -0.42 8.86
CA ASP A 41 -17.28 -0.08 7.64
C ASP A 41 -16.70 1.20 7.00
N ALA A 42 -16.31 2.19 7.82
CA ALA A 42 -15.63 3.39 7.33
C ALA A 42 -14.28 3.04 6.69
N CYS A 43 -13.51 2.13 7.28
CA CYS A 43 -12.27 1.63 6.69
C CYS A 43 -12.53 0.95 5.34
N VAL A 44 -13.51 0.03 5.26
CA VAL A 44 -13.85 -0.66 4.00
C VAL A 44 -14.29 0.32 2.92
N ARG A 45 -15.13 1.32 3.26
CA ARG A 45 -15.53 2.37 2.32
C ARG A 45 -14.33 3.17 1.81
N ASN A 46 -13.45 3.60 2.70
CA ASN A 46 -12.26 4.38 2.34
C ASN A 46 -11.28 3.57 1.49
N ALA A 47 -11.07 2.31 1.82
CA ALA A 47 -10.20 1.41 1.07
C ALA A 47 -10.75 1.11 -0.33
N ARG A 48 -12.06 0.89 -0.47
CA ARG A 48 -12.70 0.74 -1.80
C ARG A 48 -12.56 1.99 -2.65
N GLU A 49 -12.70 3.16 -2.04
CA GLU A 49 -12.50 4.41 -2.76
C GLU A 49 -11.04 4.57 -3.18
N PHE A 50 -10.08 4.26 -2.31
CA PHE A 50 -8.66 4.26 -2.67
C PHE A 50 -8.31 3.24 -3.76
N ALA A 51 -8.89 2.04 -3.72
CA ALA A 51 -8.73 1.03 -4.76
C ALA A 51 -9.28 1.52 -6.10
N ARG A 52 -10.44 2.20 -6.10
CA ARG A 52 -10.99 2.87 -7.29
C ARG A 52 -10.01 3.92 -7.82
N ILE A 53 -9.44 4.75 -6.95
CA ILE A 53 -8.43 5.76 -7.30
C ILE A 53 -7.22 5.11 -7.98
N GLN A 54 -6.65 4.07 -7.38
CA GLN A 54 -5.51 3.34 -7.95
C GLN A 54 -5.86 2.65 -9.27
N GLN A 55 -7.06 2.09 -9.39
CA GLN A 55 -7.55 1.47 -10.62
C GLN A 55 -7.64 2.49 -11.76
N VAL A 56 -8.16 3.70 -11.50
CA VAL A 56 -8.18 4.76 -12.53
C VAL A 56 -6.76 5.19 -12.90
N GLN A 57 -5.84 5.21 -11.94
CA GLN A 57 -4.43 5.50 -12.17
C GLN A 57 -3.64 4.35 -12.82
N GLY A 58 -4.27 3.22 -13.14
CA GLY A 58 -3.61 2.05 -13.72
C GLY A 58 -2.62 1.36 -12.77
N GLN A 59 -2.61 1.73 -11.49
CA GLN A 59 -1.70 1.21 -10.47
C GLN A 59 -2.25 -0.02 -9.75
N SER A 60 -3.29 -0.67 -10.27
CA SER A 60 -3.72 -1.92 -9.66
C SER A 60 -2.59 -2.94 -9.82
N ALA A 61 -2.08 -3.46 -8.70
CA ALA A 61 -1.06 -4.52 -8.71
C ALA A 61 -1.52 -5.73 -9.56
N TYR A 62 -2.84 -5.89 -9.71
CA TYR A 62 -3.46 -6.92 -10.53
C TYR A 62 -3.18 -6.77 -12.03
N PHE A 63 -3.16 -5.53 -12.57
CA PHE A 63 -2.88 -5.31 -13.99
C PHE A 63 -1.48 -5.80 -14.39
N GLN A 64 -0.57 -5.92 -13.41
CA GLN A 64 0.78 -6.42 -13.65
C GLN A 64 0.81 -7.93 -13.92
N TYR A 65 -0.24 -8.66 -13.53
CA TYR A 65 -0.28 -10.13 -13.62
C TYR A 65 -1.26 -10.66 -14.66
N GLU A 66 -2.16 -9.83 -15.20
CA GLU A 66 -3.21 -10.25 -16.14
C GLU A 66 -2.63 -10.99 -17.35
N GLU A 67 -1.57 -10.45 -17.98
CA GLU A 67 -0.88 -11.09 -19.11
C GLU A 67 -0.28 -12.45 -18.73
N SER A 68 0.34 -12.56 -17.56
CA SER A 68 0.94 -13.80 -17.05
C SER A 68 -0.11 -14.86 -16.73
N MET A 69 -1.29 -14.45 -16.26
CA MET A 69 -2.40 -15.35 -15.97
C MET A 69 -3.12 -15.81 -17.24
N GLU A 70 -3.37 -14.91 -18.20
CA GLU A 70 -3.91 -15.26 -19.52
C GLU A 70 -2.98 -16.22 -20.27
N ALA A 71 -1.67 -16.04 -20.13
CA ALA A 71 -0.67 -16.94 -20.71
C ALA A 71 -0.48 -18.26 -19.92
N GLY A 72 -1.19 -18.46 -18.81
CA GLY A 72 -1.09 -19.65 -17.97
C GLY A 72 0.24 -19.81 -17.22
N ARG A 73 1.02 -18.72 -17.08
CA ARG A 73 2.27 -18.70 -16.30
C ARG A 73 2.03 -18.43 -14.82
N LEU A 74 0.90 -17.83 -14.49
CA LEU A 74 0.38 -17.65 -13.14
C LEU A 74 -0.98 -18.31 -12.99
N ARG A 75 -1.26 -18.86 -11.82
CA ARG A 75 -2.58 -19.36 -11.42
C ARG A 75 -2.98 -18.71 -10.10
N PHE A 76 -4.22 -18.26 -9.99
CA PHE A 76 -4.76 -17.84 -8.71
C PHE A 76 -5.11 -19.08 -7.86
N ASP A 77 -4.62 -19.12 -6.63
CA ASP A 77 -4.88 -20.20 -5.67
C ASP A 77 -5.98 -19.75 -4.70
N GLU A 78 -7.21 -20.23 -4.95
CA GLU A 78 -8.40 -19.87 -4.16
C GLU A 78 -8.29 -20.30 -2.69
N ASP A 79 -7.67 -21.46 -2.43
CA ASP A 79 -7.51 -21.98 -1.06
C ASP A 79 -6.48 -21.15 -0.29
N ALA A 80 -5.34 -20.83 -0.92
CA ALA A 80 -4.33 -19.95 -0.34
C ALA A 80 -4.89 -18.53 -0.10
N ALA A 81 -5.76 -18.05 -0.98
CA ALA A 81 -6.45 -16.77 -0.82
C ALA A 81 -7.40 -16.76 0.38
N GLU A 82 -8.21 -17.80 0.56
CA GLU A 82 -9.09 -17.93 1.73
C GLU A 82 -8.28 -18.03 3.03
N GLU A 83 -7.21 -18.84 3.04
CA GLU A 83 -6.32 -18.94 4.19
C GLU A 83 -5.68 -17.58 4.53
N CYS A 84 -5.19 -16.86 3.52
CA CYS A 84 -4.64 -15.51 3.67
C CYS A 84 -5.65 -14.54 4.30
N VAL A 85 -6.89 -14.50 3.79
CA VAL A 85 -7.94 -13.63 4.31
C VAL A 85 -8.24 -13.98 5.76
N GLN A 86 -8.35 -15.26 6.09
CA GLN A 86 -8.63 -15.69 7.45
C GLN A 86 -7.47 -15.38 8.41
N ARG A 87 -6.24 -15.68 8.00
CA ARG A 87 -5.03 -15.38 8.77
C ARG A 87 -4.89 -13.88 9.03
N THR A 88 -5.18 -13.04 8.03
CA THR A 88 -5.17 -11.58 8.17
C THR A 88 -6.20 -11.13 9.20
N ARG A 89 -7.44 -11.63 9.09
CA ARG A 89 -8.53 -11.33 10.02
C ARG A 89 -8.20 -11.71 11.46
N GLU A 90 -7.53 -12.86 11.65
CA GLU A 90 -7.21 -13.41 12.96
C GLU A 90 -5.88 -12.92 13.54
N SER A 91 -4.97 -12.38 12.71
CA SER A 91 -3.60 -11.99 13.08
C SER A 91 -3.52 -11.07 14.30
N ALA A 92 -2.54 -11.32 15.16
CA ALA A 92 -2.36 -10.58 16.40
C ALA A 92 -2.06 -9.09 16.17
N CYS A 93 -2.38 -8.27 17.17
CA CYS A 93 -2.24 -6.80 17.11
C CYS A 93 -0.80 -6.30 17.32
N ASP A 94 0.12 -7.21 17.66
CA ASP A 94 1.55 -6.95 17.84
C ASP A 94 2.38 -7.16 16.56
N GLN A 95 1.77 -7.67 15.49
CA GLN A 95 2.40 -7.73 14.17
C GLN A 95 2.27 -6.40 13.44
N SER A 96 3.36 -5.93 12.83
CA SER A 96 3.29 -4.76 11.96
C SER A 96 2.55 -5.11 10.66
N LEU A 97 1.92 -4.12 10.01
CA LEU A 97 1.30 -4.34 8.70
C LEU A 97 2.34 -4.66 7.62
N GLU A 98 3.57 -4.19 7.81
CA GLU A 98 4.68 -4.53 6.94
C GLU A 98 5.09 -5.98 7.14
N GLU A 99 5.15 -6.50 8.36
CA GLU A 99 5.34 -7.94 8.60
C GLU A 99 4.20 -8.77 8.02
N ALA A 100 2.96 -8.25 8.09
CA ALA A 100 1.81 -8.86 7.45
C ALA A 100 1.94 -8.90 5.91
N ARG A 101 2.70 -7.98 5.31
CA ARG A 101 2.91 -7.84 3.85
C ARG A 101 4.19 -8.52 3.35
N ASP A 102 5.28 -8.41 4.09
CA ASP A 102 6.62 -8.91 3.78
C ASP A 102 6.76 -10.41 4.06
N GLY A 103 5.88 -10.97 4.89
CA GLY A 103 5.77 -12.41 5.03
C GLY A 103 5.06 -13.02 3.81
N ASP A 104 5.36 -14.29 3.52
CA ASP A 104 4.60 -15.24 2.68
C ASP A 104 3.11 -15.40 3.09
N ILE A 105 2.53 -14.43 3.80
CA ILE A 105 1.25 -14.49 4.47
C ILE A 105 0.12 -14.62 3.44
N CYS A 106 0.33 -14.11 2.23
CA CYS A 106 -0.66 -14.08 1.19
C CYS A 106 -0.06 -14.35 -0.21
N ASP A 107 0.71 -15.42 -0.32
CA ASP A 107 1.15 -15.92 -1.62
C ASP A 107 0.00 -16.67 -2.33
N VAL A 108 -0.92 -15.88 -2.88
CA VAL A 108 -2.17 -16.33 -3.54
C VAL A 108 -2.02 -16.58 -5.04
N LEU A 109 -0.82 -16.34 -5.57
CA LEU A 109 -0.47 -16.59 -6.96
C LEU A 109 0.53 -17.73 -7.01
N GLU A 110 0.21 -18.77 -7.77
CA GLU A 110 1.09 -19.90 -7.99
C GLU A 110 1.76 -19.78 -9.36
N GLY A 111 3.08 -19.58 -9.35
CA GLY A 111 3.90 -19.67 -10.54
C GLY A 111 3.88 -21.06 -11.16
N GLN A 112 3.58 -21.13 -12.44
CA GLN A 112 3.47 -22.39 -13.19
C GLN A 112 4.76 -22.76 -13.92
N GLN A 113 5.73 -21.84 -14.01
CA GLN A 113 7.00 -22.08 -14.66
C GLN A 113 7.96 -22.85 -13.74
N LYS A 114 8.58 -23.88 -14.29
CA LYS A 114 9.60 -24.70 -13.63
C LYS A 114 10.98 -24.08 -13.82
N ASP A 115 11.94 -24.52 -13.00
CA ASP A 115 13.35 -24.16 -13.20
C ASP A 115 13.80 -24.47 -14.64
N GLY A 116 14.41 -23.47 -15.29
CA GLY A 116 14.83 -23.55 -16.68
C GLY A 116 13.81 -23.09 -17.72
N GLU A 117 12.55 -22.83 -17.33
CA GLU A 117 11.51 -22.30 -18.22
C GLU A 117 11.57 -20.76 -18.30
N PRO A 118 11.14 -20.16 -19.42
CA PRO A 118 11.16 -18.72 -19.59
C PRO A 118 10.17 -18.01 -18.66
N CYS A 119 10.56 -16.85 -18.16
CA CYS A 119 9.73 -16.02 -17.29
C CYS A 119 9.90 -14.54 -17.62
N VAL A 120 8.94 -13.73 -17.21
CA VAL A 120 9.03 -12.26 -17.24
C VAL A 120 8.85 -11.63 -15.86
N LEU A 121 8.34 -12.38 -14.88
CA LEU A 121 8.17 -11.97 -13.49
C LEU A 121 8.62 -13.11 -12.58
N THR A 122 9.15 -12.79 -11.40
CA THR A 122 9.54 -13.79 -10.39
C THR A 122 8.35 -14.65 -9.97
N GLN A 123 7.15 -14.06 -9.87
CA GLN A 123 5.93 -14.74 -9.45
C GLN A 123 5.53 -15.86 -10.42
N GLU A 124 5.95 -15.80 -11.69
CA GLU A 124 5.65 -16.87 -12.68
C GLU A 124 6.41 -18.16 -12.37
N CYS A 125 7.51 -18.06 -11.64
CA CYS A 125 8.30 -19.20 -11.18
C CYS A 125 7.68 -19.78 -9.90
N GLY A 126 7.87 -21.08 -9.67
CA GLY A 126 7.45 -21.70 -8.40
C GLY A 126 8.06 -21.03 -7.16
N LYS A 127 7.46 -21.21 -5.98
CA LYS A 127 7.83 -20.53 -4.72
C LYS A 127 9.32 -20.62 -4.32
N ALA A 128 10.00 -21.69 -4.73
CA ALA A 128 11.41 -21.91 -4.47
C ALA A 128 12.35 -21.28 -5.53
N SER A 129 11.80 -20.56 -6.50
CA SER A 129 12.47 -20.07 -7.69
C SER A 129 12.20 -18.58 -7.91
N TYR A 130 13.01 -17.94 -8.75
CA TYR A 130 12.90 -16.54 -9.14
C TYR A 130 13.22 -16.36 -10.63
N CYS A 131 12.88 -15.21 -11.21
CA CYS A 131 13.15 -14.92 -12.62
C CYS A 131 14.47 -14.16 -12.80
N ASP A 132 15.46 -14.75 -13.48
CA ASP A 132 16.81 -14.18 -13.60
C ASP A 132 16.98 -13.07 -14.67
N GLY A 133 15.92 -12.76 -15.43
CA GLY A 133 15.91 -11.71 -16.47
C GLY A 133 15.42 -10.36 -16.01
N LEU A 134 14.96 -10.25 -14.76
CA LEU A 134 14.53 -8.98 -14.18
C LEU A 134 15.75 -8.10 -13.93
N THR A 135 15.79 -6.94 -14.57
CA THR A 135 16.75 -5.87 -14.25
C THR A 135 15.97 -4.65 -13.79
N GLU A 136 16.57 -3.79 -12.97
CA GLU A 136 15.93 -2.54 -12.52
C GLU A 136 15.48 -1.64 -13.68
N VAL A 137 16.05 -1.81 -14.87
CA VAL A 137 15.88 -0.90 -16.01
C VAL A 137 15.11 -1.54 -17.18
N ALA A 138 15.03 -2.86 -17.24
CA ALA A 138 14.38 -3.56 -18.34
C ALA A 138 13.83 -4.92 -17.93
N CYS A 139 12.63 -5.20 -18.43
CA CYS A 139 12.00 -6.50 -18.39
C CYS A 139 12.47 -7.33 -19.57
N VAL A 140 13.63 -7.96 -19.41
CA VAL A 140 14.12 -8.93 -20.38
C VAL A 140 13.53 -10.28 -20.00
N ALA A 141 13.07 -11.04 -20.99
CA ALA A 141 12.68 -12.42 -20.75
C ALA A 141 13.84 -13.16 -20.06
N GLY A 142 13.57 -13.68 -18.87
CA GLY A 142 14.50 -14.43 -18.05
C GLY A 142 14.22 -15.91 -18.12
N THR A 143 14.83 -16.62 -17.20
CA THR A 143 14.62 -18.04 -16.93
C THR A 143 14.40 -18.24 -15.44
N CYS A 144 13.48 -19.12 -15.08
CA CYS A 144 13.28 -19.48 -13.68
C CYS A 144 14.52 -20.20 -13.14
N ARG A 145 15.03 -19.71 -12.01
CA ARG A 145 16.19 -20.26 -11.30
C ARG A 145 15.84 -20.56 -9.85
N PRO A 146 16.43 -21.59 -9.24
CA PRO A 146 16.31 -21.80 -7.80
C PRO A 146 16.82 -20.59 -7.02
N ARG A 147 16.10 -20.19 -5.98
CA ARG A 147 16.51 -19.09 -5.09
C ARG A 147 17.79 -19.45 -4.33
N PRO A 148 18.76 -18.53 -4.19
CA PRO A 148 19.95 -18.81 -3.41
C PRO A 148 19.61 -18.96 -1.92
N GLY A 149 20.15 -20.02 -1.30
CA GLY A 149 20.03 -20.30 0.12
C GLY A 149 21.04 -19.55 0.99
N LEU A 150 21.03 -19.82 2.30
CA LEU A 150 21.91 -19.16 3.26
C LEU A 150 23.39 -19.28 2.88
N GLY A 151 24.09 -18.13 2.83
CA GLY A 151 25.51 -18.02 2.48
C GLY A 151 25.82 -18.11 0.99
N GLN A 152 24.83 -18.39 0.14
CA GLN A 152 25.04 -18.43 -1.31
C GLN A 152 25.15 -17.01 -1.89
N PRO A 153 25.93 -16.81 -2.96
CA PRO A 153 26.06 -15.52 -3.61
C PRO A 153 24.73 -15.08 -4.22
N VAL A 154 24.50 -13.77 -4.23
CA VAL A 154 23.29 -13.14 -4.77
C VAL A 154 23.65 -11.85 -5.50
N THR A 155 22.94 -11.54 -6.59
CA THR A 155 23.05 -10.23 -7.28
C THR A 155 21.85 -9.35 -6.95
N ASP A 156 21.91 -8.07 -7.29
CA ASP A 156 20.90 -7.08 -6.86
C ASP A 156 19.47 -7.37 -7.38
N SER A 157 19.33 -8.13 -8.47
CA SER A 157 18.04 -8.59 -9.02
C SER A 157 17.52 -9.92 -8.46
N GLN A 158 18.29 -10.59 -7.60
CA GLN A 158 17.99 -11.94 -7.15
C GLN A 158 17.31 -11.91 -5.79
N GLU A 159 16.23 -12.66 -5.70
CA GLU A 159 15.58 -12.89 -4.42
C GLU A 159 16.16 -14.14 -3.75
N CYS A 160 16.60 -13.98 -2.51
CA CYS A 160 17.00 -15.12 -1.68
C CYS A 160 15.81 -16.05 -1.40
N ALA A 161 16.11 -17.26 -0.90
CA ALA A 161 15.07 -18.15 -0.41
C ALA A 161 14.25 -17.48 0.72
N SER A 162 12.98 -17.87 0.89
CA SER A 162 12.06 -17.27 1.86
C SER A 162 12.68 -17.09 3.25
N GLY A 163 12.51 -15.92 3.83
CA GLY A 163 13.06 -15.55 5.14
C GLY A 163 14.53 -15.09 5.13
N LEU A 164 15.20 -15.09 3.97
CA LEU A 164 16.56 -14.57 3.80
C LEU A 164 16.54 -13.24 3.02
N LEU A 165 17.64 -12.49 3.12
CA LEU A 165 17.83 -11.21 2.45
C LEU A 165 19.21 -11.11 1.79
N PRO A 166 19.31 -10.40 0.66
CA PRO A 166 20.60 -10.12 0.04
C PRO A 166 21.38 -9.10 0.87
N VAL A 167 22.51 -9.52 1.45
CA VAL A 167 23.43 -8.63 2.18
C VAL A 167 24.88 -8.88 1.78
N SER A 168 25.51 -7.80 1.32
CA SER A 168 26.89 -7.80 0.83
C SER A 168 27.15 -8.89 -0.22
N GLY A 169 26.22 -9.07 -1.16
CA GLY A 169 26.32 -10.05 -2.24
C GLY A 169 26.13 -11.51 -1.81
N THR A 170 25.57 -11.76 -0.62
CA THR A 170 25.20 -13.12 -0.17
C THR A 170 23.83 -13.14 0.48
N CYS A 171 23.14 -14.28 0.43
CA CYS A 171 21.89 -14.46 1.15
C CYS A 171 22.14 -14.72 2.64
N GLN A 172 21.55 -13.88 3.50
CA GLN A 172 21.74 -13.94 4.94
C GLN A 172 20.39 -13.98 5.65
N ALA A 173 20.36 -14.55 6.86
CA ALA A 173 19.20 -14.44 7.72
C ALA A 173 18.97 -12.97 8.12
N ARG A 174 17.70 -12.65 8.43
CA ARG A 174 17.34 -11.41 9.12
C ARG A 174 17.97 -11.36 10.51
N GLU A 175 18.27 -10.15 10.95
CA GLU A 175 18.96 -9.89 12.20
C GLU A 175 18.01 -9.92 13.39
N GLY A 176 18.42 -10.58 14.47
CA GLY A 176 17.68 -10.56 15.74
C GLY A 176 17.87 -9.25 16.51
N VAL A 177 17.31 -9.17 17.71
CA VAL A 177 17.50 -8.02 18.61
C VAL A 177 18.98 -7.73 18.84
N GLY A 178 19.39 -6.47 18.62
CA GLY A 178 20.77 -6.00 18.73
C GLY A 178 21.63 -6.26 17.50
N GLY A 179 21.14 -6.98 16.49
CA GLY A 179 21.85 -7.18 15.22
C GLY A 179 21.88 -5.91 14.38
N ALA A 180 22.88 -5.78 13.51
CA ALA A 180 23.13 -4.54 12.76
C ALA A 180 22.14 -4.35 11.62
N CYS A 181 21.64 -3.12 11.44
CA CYS A 181 20.66 -2.81 10.41
C CYS A 181 20.83 -1.40 9.84
N THR A 182 20.28 -1.19 8.65
CA THR A 182 20.13 0.12 8.00
C THR A 182 18.68 0.43 7.66
N THR A 183 17.83 -0.60 7.63
CA THR A 183 16.40 -0.56 7.30
C THR A 183 15.68 -1.64 8.11
N ASP A 184 14.37 -1.47 8.34
CA ASP A 184 13.55 -2.42 9.10
C ASP A 184 13.52 -3.80 8.46
N SER A 185 13.57 -3.85 7.14
CA SER A 185 13.65 -5.09 6.38
C SER A 185 14.83 -5.96 6.80
N ARG A 186 15.96 -5.40 7.30
CA ARG A 186 17.09 -6.20 7.77
C ARG A 186 16.79 -6.97 9.05
N CYS A 187 15.80 -6.53 9.82
CA CYS A 187 15.44 -7.11 11.10
C CYS A 187 14.45 -8.28 10.94
N ALA A 188 14.50 -9.21 11.90
CA ALA A 188 13.56 -10.32 11.96
C ALA A 188 12.13 -9.80 12.21
N PRO A 189 11.07 -10.55 11.83
CA PRO A 189 9.70 -10.14 12.10
C PRO A 189 9.47 -9.81 13.58
N GLY A 190 8.74 -8.73 13.84
CA GLY A 190 8.45 -8.15 15.16
C GLY A 190 9.46 -7.09 15.58
N LEU A 191 10.42 -6.75 14.71
CA LEU A 191 11.52 -5.83 15.01
C LEU A 191 11.60 -4.71 13.96
N PHE A 192 12.09 -3.54 14.38
CA PHE A 192 12.42 -2.42 13.51
C PHE A 192 13.90 -2.06 13.67
N CYS A 193 14.43 -1.29 12.72
CA CYS A 193 15.78 -0.76 12.74
C CYS A 193 15.80 0.60 13.42
N GLU A 194 16.43 0.70 14.60
CA GLU A 194 16.68 2.00 15.22
C GLU A 194 17.81 2.70 14.45
N THR A 195 17.47 3.46 13.41
CA THR A 195 18.42 4.10 12.48
C THR A 195 19.49 4.95 13.18
N GLY A 196 19.16 5.55 14.33
CA GLY A 196 20.13 6.31 15.13
C GLY A 196 21.25 5.46 15.75
N GLN A 197 21.01 4.17 15.97
CA GLN A 197 21.97 3.23 16.54
C GLN A 197 22.41 2.15 15.54
N GLY A 198 21.67 1.97 14.44
CA GLY A 198 21.91 0.94 13.43
C GLY A 198 21.72 -0.47 13.98
N VAL A 199 20.77 -0.67 14.93
CA VAL A 199 20.49 -1.98 15.53
C VAL A 199 19.01 -2.32 15.53
N CYS A 200 18.71 -3.60 15.35
CA CYS A 200 17.36 -4.13 15.39
C CYS A 200 16.82 -4.12 16.83
N ARG A 201 15.62 -3.58 17.02
CA ARG A 201 14.92 -3.55 18.31
C ARG A 201 13.49 -4.04 18.16
N ARG A 202 12.94 -4.55 19.25
CA ARG A 202 11.50 -4.81 19.33
C ARG A 202 10.75 -3.49 19.41
N PHE A 203 9.56 -3.45 18.85
CA PHE A 203 8.61 -2.38 19.11
C PHE A 203 8.30 -2.27 20.61
N ALA A 204 8.06 -1.04 21.07
CA ALA A 204 7.61 -0.76 22.42
C ALA A 204 6.11 -1.07 22.57
N VAL A 205 5.75 -1.71 23.68
CA VAL A 205 4.35 -2.05 24.00
C VAL A 205 3.68 -0.96 24.85
N GLU A 206 2.38 -1.08 25.10
CA GLU A 206 1.62 -0.09 25.87
C GLU A 206 2.26 0.18 27.24
N GLY A 207 2.52 1.46 27.53
CA GLY A 207 3.14 1.96 28.75
C GLY A 207 4.67 2.01 28.73
N GLU A 208 5.35 1.41 27.75
CA GLU A 208 6.80 1.48 27.65
C GLU A 208 7.27 2.83 27.09
N ALA A 209 8.51 3.21 27.43
CA ALA A 209 9.09 4.47 26.97
C ALA A 209 9.32 4.49 25.46
N CYS A 210 9.11 5.65 24.86
CA CYS A 210 9.37 5.94 23.45
C CYS A 210 10.16 7.27 23.32
N GLY A 211 10.63 7.59 22.11
CA GLY A 211 11.54 8.73 21.87
C GLY A 211 12.89 8.33 21.26
N GLY A 212 12.86 7.29 20.43
CA GLY A 212 14.01 6.56 19.86
C GLY A 212 13.62 5.12 19.52
N ILE A 213 12.59 4.61 20.19
CA ILE A 213 11.94 3.33 19.92
C ILE A 213 10.55 3.57 19.32
N GLU A 214 10.21 2.80 18.29
CA GLU A 214 8.88 2.81 17.69
C GLU A 214 7.89 1.99 18.53
N CYS A 215 6.68 2.51 18.68
CA CYS A 215 5.61 1.78 19.33
C CYS A 215 5.02 0.72 18.39
N LEU A 216 4.42 -0.33 18.94
CA LEU A 216 3.62 -1.27 18.14
C LEU A 216 2.59 -0.52 17.29
N GLY A 217 2.27 -1.02 16.08
CA GLY A 217 1.55 -0.26 15.05
C GLY A 217 0.16 0.30 15.41
N HIS A 218 -0.45 -0.16 16.52
CA HIS A 218 -1.71 0.33 17.08
C HIS A 218 -1.55 1.32 18.25
N LEU A 219 -0.31 1.69 18.55
CA LEU A 219 0.07 2.61 19.59
C LEU A 219 0.80 3.81 18.99
N ILE A 220 0.80 4.93 19.71
CA ILE A 220 1.60 6.10 19.41
C ILE A 220 2.48 6.47 20.61
N CYS A 221 3.65 7.02 20.31
CA CYS A 221 4.47 7.71 21.28
C CYS A 221 3.85 9.05 21.70
N ASN A 222 3.22 9.08 22.88
CA ASN A 222 2.67 10.29 23.50
C ASN A 222 3.29 10.50 24.90
N GLY A 223 3.82 11.70 25.14
CA GLY A 223 4.47 12.05 26.40
C GLY A 223 5.67 11.16 26.75
N GLY A 224 6.36 10.62 25.74
CA GLY A 224 7.51 9.71 25.95
C GLY A 224 7.12 8.29 26.35
N SER A 225 5.84 7.92 26.21
CA SER A 225 5.35 6.54 26.41
C SER A 225 4.47 6.07 25.26
N CYS A 226 4.48 4.78 24.97
CA CYS A 226 3.56 4.19 23.99
C CYS A 226 2.17 4.07 24.58
N GLN A 227 1.19 4.70 23.92
CA GLN A 227 -0.20 4.75 24.36
C GLN A 227 -1.12 4.40 23.19
N ARG A 228 -2.35 4.00 23.49
CA ARG A 228 -3.35 3.75 22.44
C ARG A 228 -3.66 5.02 21.67
N MET A 229 -3.98 4.85 20.40
CA MET A 229 -4.51 5.91 19.57
C MET A 229 -5.82 6.46 20.15
N LEU A 230 -6.02 7.76 20.00
CA LEU A 230 -7.11 8.51 20.59
C LEU A 230 -8.41 8.37 19.78
N ASP A 231 -9.51 8.22 20.50
CA ASP A 231 -10.87 8.19 19.97
C ASP A 231 -11.43 9.59 19.68
N VAL A 232 -12.58 9.64 19.01
CA VAL A 232 -13.32 10.89 18.73
C VAL A 232 -13.55 11.70 20.01
N GLY A 233 -13.33 13.01 19.93
CA GLY A 233 -13.51 13.95 21.04
C GLY A 233 -12.31 14.04 21.99
N ALA A 234 -11.32 13.16 21.88
CA ALA A 234 -10.11 13.24 22.68
C ALA A 234 -9.22 14.41 22.23
N SER A 235 -8.49 14.99 23.18
CA SER A 235 -7.56 16.08 22.91
C SER A 235 -6.27 15.56 22.27
N CYS A 236 -5.85 16.16 21.17
CA CYS A 236 -4.71 15.71 20.37
C CYS A 236 -3.75 16.87 20.08
N THR A 237 -2.53 16.54 19.68
CA THR A 237 -1.52 17.50 19.25
C THR A 237 -1.34 17.39 17.74
N PRO A 238 -1.64 18.46 16.96
CA PRO A 238 -1.37 18.41 15.53
C PRO A 238 0.13 18.30 15.30
N ASN A 239 0.54 17.43 14.38
CA ASN A 239 1.95 17.28 14.01
C ASN A 239 2.36 18.47 13.10
N PRO A 240 3.22 19.40 13.56
CA PRO A 240 3.50 20.65 12.84
C PRO A 240 4.38 20.47 11.60
N GLY A 241 4.92 19.26 11.34
CA GLY A 241 5.95 19.04 10.32
C GLY A 241 5.47 18.46 8.99
N VAL A 242 4.24 17.92 8.91
CA VAL A 242 3.83 17.16 7.72
C VAL A 242 2.39 17.54 7.32
N PRO A 243 2.22 18.45 6.32
CA PRO A 243 0.90 18.83 5.82
C PRO A 243 0.12 17.61 5.33
N GLY A 244 -1.05 17.36 5.91
CA GLY A 244 -1.92 16.25 5.52
C GLY A 244 -1.48 14.87 6.04
N ALA A 245 -0.43 14.78 6.86
CA ALA A 245 -0.17 13.53 7.58
C ALA A 245 -1.26 13.30 8.62
N PHE A 246 -1.58 12.03 8.83
CA PHE A 246 -2.36 11.56 9.96
C PHE A 246 -1.79 12.20 11.23
N SER A 247 -2.62 12.94 11.96
CA SER A 247 -2.26 13.42 13.28
C SER A 247 -2.00 12.18 14.11
N GLY A 248 -0.74 11.91 14.43
CA GLY A 248 -0.34 10.60 14.95
C GLY A 248 -1.15 10.17 16.17
N ASP A 249 -1.67 11.14 16.94
CA ASP A 249 -2.37 10.86 18.18
C ASP A 249 -3.72 10.18 17.98
N CYS A 250 -4.46 10.52 16.91
CA CYS A 250 -5.79 9.99 16.67
C CYS A 250 -5.74 8.63 15.97
N LYS A 251 -6.81 7.83 16.11
CA LYS A 251 -7.00 6.61 15.29
C LYS A 251 -6.86 6.96 13.80
N ARG A 252 -6.39 6.00 12.98
CA ARG A 252 -5.97 6.23 11.59
C ARG A 252 -7.07 6.75 10.67
N ASP A 253 -8.33 6.49 11.01
CA ASP A 253 -9.52 6.99 10.32
C ASP A 253 -9.99 8.38 10.79
N LEU A 254 -9.36 8.93 11.83
CA LEU A 254 -9.66 10.24 12.42
C LEU A 254 -8.58 11.28 12.05
N VAL A 255 -8.90 12.53 12.33
CA VAL A 255 -8.02 13.69 12.15
C VAL A 255 -8.04 14.56 13.40
N CYS A 256 -6.89 15.13 13.77
CA CYS A 256 -6.81 16.13 14.82
C CYS A 256 -7.22 17.48 14.25
N GLU A 257 -8.46 17.88 14.51
CA GLU A 257 -8.96 19.19 14.09
C GLU A 257 -8.60 20.25 15.14
N GLY A 258 -8.08 21.37 14.65
CA GLY A 258 -7.61 22.47 15.48
C GLY A 258 -6.23 22.23 16.09
N GLY A 259 -5.86 23.12 17.01
CA GLY A 259 -4.56 23.13 17.67
C GLY A 259 -3.48 23.90 16.91
N GLY A 260 -2.25 23.87 17.44
CA GLY A 260 -1.13 24.67 16.96
C GLY A 260 -0.74 25.71 18.01
N SER A 261 -0.58 26.98 17.63
CA SER A 261 -0.31 28.06 18.60
C SER A 261 -1.46 28.35 19.56
N GLU A 262 -2.67 27.88 19.25
CA GLU A 262 -3.89 28.14 20.03
C GLU A 262 -4.21 27.06 21.07
N GLY A 263 -3.40 25.99 21.14
CA GLY A 263 -3.56 24.90 22.12
C GLY A 263 -3.65 23.53 21.46
N PRO A 264 -4.19 22.52 22.19
CA PRO A 264 -4.40 21.20 21.63
C PRO A 264 -5.64 21.17 20.70
N GLY A 265 -5.61 20.31 19.70
CA GLY A 265 -6.75 20.00 18.85
C GLY A 265 -7.68 18.96 19.48
N THR A 266 -8.65 18.49 18.70
CA THR A 266 -9.58 17.41 19.06
C THR A 266 -9.69 16.39 17.93
N CYS A 267 -9.62 15.09 18.25
CA CYS A 267 -9.82 14.02 17.27
C CYS A 267 -11.26 14.02 16.76
N ARG A 268 -11.43 14.07 15.44
CA ARG A 268 -12.73 14.09 14.77
C ARG A 268 -12.71 13.24 13.51
N GLU A 269 -13.90 12.93 13.02
CA GLU A 269 -14.05 12.30 11.71
C GLU A 269 -13.63 13.27 10.61
N ARG A 270 -13.22 12.71 9.46
CA ARG A 270 -12.96 13.50 8.26
C ARG A 270 -14.25 14.13 7.77
N ALA A 271 -14.18 15.40 7.38
CA ALA A 271 -15.31 16.16 6.90
C ALA A 271 -15.87 15.56 5.59
N GLY A 272 -17.18 15.30 5.58
CA GLY A 272 -17.93 14.84 4.43
C GLY A 272 -18.27 15.97 3.46
N LEU A 273 -18.96 15.64 2.35
CA LEU A 273 -19.31 16.59 1.31
C LEU A 273 -20.09 17.80 1.87
N GLY A 274 -19.58 19.01 1.62
CA GLY A 274 -20.16 20.28 2.05
C GLY A 274 -19.84 20.67 3.50
N GLU A 275 -19.25 19.78 4.30
CA GLU A 275 -18.85 20.10 5.67
C GLU A 275 -17.61 20.99 5.70
N ALA A 276 -17.49 21.77 6.79
CA ALA A 276 -16.35 22.64 6.99
C ALA A 276 -15.06 21.83 7.15
N CYS A 277 -13.98 22.32 6.58
CA CYS A 277 -12.68 21.66 6.65
C CYS A 277 -11.55 22.67 6.88
N SER A 278 -10.53 22.24 7.60
CA SER A 278 -9.24 22.93 7.70
C SER A 278 -8.15 21.98 7.19
N ASN A 279 -7.11 22.49 6.54
CA ASN A 279 -5.91 21.72 6.19
C ASN A 279 -6.10 20.38 5.44
N ARG A 280 -7.06 20.31 4.50
CA ARG A 280 -7.30 19.15 3.59
C ARG A 280 -7.95 17.91 4.21
N PHE A 281 -8.54 17.99 5.39
CA PHE A 281 -9.14 16.84 6.08
C PHE A 281 -10.56 16.50 5.62
N CYS A 282 -10.73 16.20 4.35
CA CYS A 282 -11.98 15.67 3.82
C CYS A 282 -11.94 14.13 3.74
N GLN A 283 -13.12 13.51 3.62
CA GLN A 283 -13.23 12.09 3.28
C GLN A 283 -12.54 11.78 1.94
N THR A 284 -12.20 10.52 1.70
CA THR A 284 -11.57 10.07 0.46
C THR A 284 -12.38 10.56 -0.75
N SER A 285 -11.68 11.02 -1.80
CA SER A 285 -12.28 11.61 -3.02
C SER A 285 -12.95 12.98 -2.86
N LEU A 286 -12.74 13.64 -1.73
CA LEU A 286 -13.04 15.05 -1.55
C LEU A 286 -11.76 15.83 -1.36
N PHE A 287 -11.77 17.10 -1.75
CA PHE A 287 -10.72 18.06 -1.41
C PHE A 287 -11.33 19.20 -0.58
N CYS A 288 -10.50 19.84 0.23
CA CYS A 288 -10.93 21.00 1.01
C CYS A 288 -10.78 22.27 0.17
N ASP A 289 -11.89 22.87 -0.24
CA ASP A 289 -11.89 24.16 -0.94
C ASP A 289 -11.77 25.30 0.07
N LEU A 290 -10.53 25.76 0.31
CA LEU A 290 -10.23 26.85 1.24
C LEU A 290 -10.65 28.23 0.71
N GLY A 291 -11.14 28.31 -0.54
CA GLY A 291 -11.35 29.59 -1.22
C GLY A 291 -10.08 30.43 -1.37
N SER A 292 -10.23 31.71 -1.72
CA SER A 292 -9.11 32.59 -2.05
C SER A 292 -8.36 33.20 -0.85
N LEU A 293 -8.82 33.00 0.39
CA LEU A 293 -8.38 33.80 1.54
C LEU A 293 -7.68 33.03 2.67
N GLY A 294 -7.53 31.71 2.56
CA GLY A 294 -6.92 30.88 3.61
C GLY A 294 -7.79 30.83 4.88
N GLY A 295 -8.28 29.65 5.26
CA GLY A 295 -9.17 29.52 6.40
C GLY A 295 -9.93 28.21 6.41
N THR A 296 -11.13 28.21 7.01
CA THR A 296 -12.06 27.10 6.92
C THR A 296 -12.67 27.05 5.53
N GLY A 297 -12.43 25.95 4.82
CA GLY A 297 -13.07 25.64 3.55
C GLY A 297 -14.32 24.79 3.70
N ALA A 298 -14.85 24.33 2.58
CA ALA A 298 -15.84 23.24 2.55
C ALA A 298 -15.29 22.08 1.72
N CYS A 299 -15.60 20.85 2.13
CA CYS A 299 -15.24 19.67 1.36
C CYS A 299 -16.07 19.60 0.08
N GLN A 300 -15.39 19.46 -1.05
CA GLN A 300 -15.98 19.43 -2.38
C GLN A 300 -15.44 18.22 -3.15
N PRO A 301 -16.18 17.68 -4.13
CA PRO A 301 -15.65 16.61 -4.96
C PRO A 301 -14.50 17.15 -5.82
N PHE A 302 -13.53 16.30 -6.11
CA PHE A 302 -12.55 16.62 -7.14
C PHE A 302 -13.21 16.80 -8.51
N ARG A 303 -12.62 17.66 -9.35
CA ARG A 303 -13.13 17.91 -10.70
C ARG A 303 -12.93 16.71 -11.60
N GLN A 304 -13.94 16.39 -12.39
CA GLN A 304 -13.93 15.31 -13.37
C GLN A 304 -13.38 15.78 -14.72
N PRO A 305 -12.92 14.86 -15.60
CA PRO A 305 -12.52 15.23 -16.95
C PRO A 305 -13.61 16.05 -17.68
N GLY A 306 -13.22 17.18 -18.26
CA GLY A 306 -14.12 18.15 -18.90
C GLY A 306 -14.70 19.21 -17.97
N GLU A 307 -14.32 19.25 -16.70
CA GLU A 307 -14.69 20.31 -15.75
C GLU A 307 -13.54 21.30 -15.51
N PRO A 308 -13.83 22.57 -15.17
CA PRO A 308 -12.79 23.57 -14.92
C PRO A 308 -12.02 23.31 -13.62
N CYS A 309 -10.69 23.46 -13.66
CA CYS A 309 -9.77 23.11 -12.57
C CYS A 309 -8.97 24.30 -11.98
N ALA A 310 -9.40 25.54 -12.24
CA ALA A 310 -8.66 26.73 -11.84
C ALA A 310 -8.41 26.88 -10.33
N THR A 311 -9.36 26.47 -9.50
CA THR A 311 -9.26 26.56 -8.03
C THR A 311 -9.40 25.21 -7.36
N VAL A 312 -9.73 24.18 -8.13
CA VAL A 312 -10.07 22.86 -7.63
C VAL A 312 -9.24 21.83 -8.36
N PRO A 313 -8.47 20.98 -7.64
CA PRO A 313 -7.70 19.92 -8.27
C PRO A 313 -8.60 18.93 -9.01
N CYS A 314 -8.06 18.41 -10.10
CA CYS A 314 -8.66 17.29 -10.81
C CYS A 314 -8.63 16.03 -9.96
N GLY A 315 -9.61 15.18 -10.18
CA GLY A 315 -9.71 13.91 -9.49
C GLY A 315 -8.65 12.91 -9.94
N PRO A 316 -8.52 11.81 -9.19
CA PRO A 316 -7.76 10.65 -9.60
C PRO A 316 -7.96 10.26 -11.06
N GLY A 317 -6.85 10.11 -11.79
CA GLY A 317 -6.88 9.79 -13.22
C GLY A 317 -7.05 10.98 -14.17
N ALA A 318 -7.01 12.21 -13.65
CA ALA A 318 -7.08 13.42 -14.44
C ALA A 318 -6.01 14.43 -13.99
N ILE A 319 -5.62 15.31 -14.92
CA ILE A 319 -4.70 16.43 -14.69
C ILE A 319 -5.36 17.73 -15.14
N CYS A 320 -5.04 18.84 -14.49
CA CYS A 320 -5.47 20.16 -14.94
C CYS A 320 -4.61 20.56 -16.14
N ASN A 321 -5.23 20.78 -17.30
CA ASN A 321 -4.53 21.34 -18.44
C ASN A 321 -4.36 22.85 -18.22
N ASP A 322 -3.10 23.30 -18.17
CA ASP A 322 -2.77 24.70 -17.86
C ASP A 322 -3.24 25.69 -18.95
N ASP A 323 -3.40 25.23 -20.19
CA ASP A 323 -3.85 26.06 -21.32
C ASP A 323 -5.37 26.24 -21.34
N THR A 324 -6.12 25.15 -21.12
CA THR A 324 -7.58 25.16 -21.17
C THR A 324 -8.23 25.44 -19.82
N MET A 325 -7.48 25.28 -18.73
CA MET A 325 -7.97 25.27 -17.36
C MET A 325 -9.07 24.24 -17.12
N MET A 326 -9.04 23.15 -17.88
CA MET A 326 -9.97 22.03 -17.79
C MET A 326 -9.26 20.76 -17.34
N CYS A 327 -9.93 19.93 -16.55
CA CYS A 327 -9.45 18.60 -16.25
C CYS A 327 -9.45 17.75 -17.51
N GLU A 328 -8.31 17.15 -17.81
CA GLU A 328 -8.16 16.20 -18.89
C GLU A 328 -7.82 14.84 -18.31
N ARG A 329 -8.31 13.78 -18.95
CA ARG A 329 -7.98 12.42 -18.54
C ARG A 329 -6.49 12.18 -18.78
N LEU A 330 -5.83 11.54 -17.83
CA LEU A 330 -4.48 11.01 -18.07
C LEU A 330 -4.52 10.01 -19.22
N GLY A 331 -3.56 10.11 -20.14
CA GLY A 331 -3.45 9.18 -21.26
C GLY A 331 -3.07 7.78 -20.80
N ARG A 332 -3.68 6.76 -21.41
CA ARG A 332 -3.34 5.33 -21.22
C ARG A 332 -2.32 4.88 -22.26
N LEU A 333 -1.76 3.68 -22.07
CA LEU A 333 -0.80 3.09 -23.00
C LEU A 333 -1.26 3.20 -24.47
N GLY A 334 -0.48 3.88 -25.30
CA GLY A 334 -0.74 4.12 -26.72
C GLY A 334 -1.69 5.27 -27.05
N GLU A 335 -2.41 5.82 -26.07
CA GLU A 335 -3.26 7.01 -26.23
C GLU A 335 -2.41 8.28 -26.33
N PRO A 336 -2.93 9.35 -26.98
CA PRO A 336 -2.24 10.63 -27.03
C PRO A 336 -2.13 11.25 -25.64
N CYS A 337 -1.00 11.90 -25.36
CA CYS A 337 -0.84 12.62 -24.11
C CYS A 337 -1.60 13.95 -24.14
N PRO A 338 -2.26 14.36 -23.04
CA PRO A 338 -2.73 15.73 -22.88
C PRO A 338 -1.57 16.72 -22.95
N SER A 339 -1.83 17.92 -23.45
CA SER A 339 -0.83 18.98 -23.58
C SER A 339 -0.61 19.65 -22.23
N SER A 340 -0.01 18.94 -21.27
CA SER A 340 0.45 19.56 -20.03
C SER A 340 1.86 20.11 -20.19
N SER A 341 2.17 21.15 -19.42
CA SER A 341 3.51 21.75 -19.36
C SER A 341 4.57 20.77 -18.81
N GLU A 342 4.14 19.75 -18.07
CA GLU A 342 4.98 18.67 -17.53
C GLU A 342 4.68 17.32 -18.23
N PRO A 343 5.58 16.82 -19.10
CA PRO A 343 5.37 15.59 -19.88
C PRO A 343 5.25 14.30 -19.04
N TRP A 344 5.77 14.30 -17.81
CA TRP A 344 5.72 13.14 -16.91
C TRP A 344 4.38 13.00 -16.16
N LEU A 345 3.53 14.03 -16.16
CA LEU A 345 2.22 13.98 -15.53
C LEU A 345 1.07 13.76 -16.53
N SER A 346 1.34 13.67 -17.83
CA SER A 346 0.31 13.56 -18.86
C SER A 346 -0.31 12.16 -18.95
N CYS A 347 0.38 11.15 -18.43
CA CYS A 347 0.02 9.75 -18.57
C CYS A 347 -0.28 9.11 -17.20
N ILE A 348 -1.01 7.99 -17.20
CA ILE A 348 -1.20 7.21 -15.98
C ILE A 348 0.15 6.74 -15.41
N ALA A 349 0.21 6.47 -14.11
CA ALA A 349 1.48 6.16 -13.45
C ALA A 349 2.17 4.93 -14.06
N GLY A 350 3.49 5.01 -14.21
CA GLY A 350 4.29 3.99 -14.91
C GLY A 350 4.44 4.24 -16.42
N LEU A 351 3.76 5.25 -16.97
CA LEU A 351 3.92 5.69 -18.36
C LEU A 351 4.52 7.10 -18.43
N GLU A 352 5.22 7.40 -19.51
CA GLU A 352 5.68 8.74 -19.86
C GLU A 352 5.14 9.16 -21.23
N CYS A 353 5.01 10.47 -21.44
CA CYS A 353 4.67 10.97 -22.77
C CYS A 353 5.88 10.96 -23.69
N ARG A 354 5.88 10.08 -24.70
CA ARG A 354 6.91 10.01 -25.74
C ARG A 354 6.27 10.10 -27.12
N ASN A 355 6.78 10.99 -27.98
CA ASN A 355 6.24 11.24 -29.33
C ASN A 355 4.72 11.48 -29.33
N SER A 356 4.24 12.26 -28.36
CA SER A 356 2.82 12.56 -28.14
C SER A 356 1.93 11.35 -27.82
N LYS A 357 2.50 10.22 -27.38
CA LYS A 357 1.77 9.05 -26.89
C LYS A 357 2.28 8.61 -25.54
N CYS A 358 1.39 8.06 -24.72
CA CYS A 358 1.79 7.46 -23.46
C CYS A 358 2.44 6.10 -23.72
N GLU A 359 3.73 6.01 -23.42
CA GLU A 359 4.54 4.80 -23.55
C GLU A 359 5.06 4.38 -22.16
N PRO A 360 5.40 3.10 -21.93
CA PRO A 360 5.95 2.68 -20.64
C PRO A 360 7.24 3.43 -20.33
N ILE A 361 7.40 3.86 -19.07
CA ILE A 361 8.70 4.35 -18.59
C ILE A 361 9.65 3.16 -18.69
N PHE A 362 10.64 3.23 -19.57
CA PHE A 362 11.68 2.20 -19.70
C PHE A 362 12.40 2.09 -18.36
N GLY A 363 12.06 1.07 -17.56
CA GLY A 363 12.52 0.85 -16.18
C GLY A 363 11.42 0.61 -15.15
N GLY A 364 10.14 0.77 -15.49
CA GLY A 364 9.05 0.67 -14.50
C GLY A 364 8.36 -0.69 -14.41
N PHE A 365 7.83 -1.20 -15.52
CA PHE A 365 6.86 -2.31 -15.47
C PHE A 365 6.87 -3.16 -16.75
N CYS A 366 6.83 -4.48 -16.58
CA CYS A 366 6.98 -5.50 -17.62
C CYS A 366 5.72 -5.70 -18.47
N GLY A 367 5.27 -4.67 -19.18
CA GLY A 367 4.17 -4.78 -20.14
C GLY A 367 4.65 -5.00 -21.57
N LYS A 368 4.18 -6.08 -22.22
CA LYS A 368 4.36 -6.46 -23.64
C LYS A 368 5.70 -6.08 -24.29
N LEU A 369 6.64 -7.02 -24.27
CA LEU A 369 7.71 -7.09 -25.26
C LEU A 369 7.07 -7.21 -26.65
N SER A 370 7.27 -6.22 -27.52
CA SER A 370 6.93 -6.38 -28.94
C SER A 370 7.85 -7.47 -29.53
N PRO A 371 7.32 -8.38 -30.36
CA PRO A 371 8.06 -9.54 -30.88
C PRO A 371 9.26 -9.18 -31.75
#